data_AF-A0A4Z0JQ07-F1
#
_entry.id   AF-A0A4Z0JQ07-F1
#
_cell.length_a   1.000
_cell.length_b   1.000
_cell.length_c   1.000
_cell.angle_alpha   90.00
_cell.angle_beta   90.00
_cell.angle_gamma   90.00
#
_symmetry.space_group_name_H-M   'P 1'
#
loop_
_entity.id
_entity.type
_entity.pdbx_description
1 polymer ?
#
loop_
_entity_poly.entity_id
_entity_poly.type
_entity_poly.pdbx_seq_one_letter_code
_entity_poly.pdbx_strand_id
1 'polypeptide(L)'
;MDEIGQKLRNARIKKGYTIDDLQQITKIQKRYLIAIEEGQFDHLPGDFYVRAFIKQYSDAVGISSDDLLEEYKADIPNSQPKQEAAPQETKTRTIKEESNSFFSNLGNYIPQIVVGIVVLVIIGVIAFGMIHRSQSTSSVTIPKDNTEQTTKKKTKKAKKTTAKKETKKAATKTVSVTKTDTADTYTVKNMPTDGLKVEVAAKNGQAWIQFTEGSNTTWQQALSADEKKETTVPADTTSFKIQTGNVNNTTITIDGKSIDLSSSDNSSIVRTLTFNVEK
;
A
#
# COMPACT_ATOMS: atom_id res chain seq x y z
N MET A 1 14.06 -23.47 -19.57
CA MET A 1 13.30 -22.30 -19.11
C MET A 1 11.85 -22.63 -19.37
N ASP A 2 11.03 -22.61 -18.33
CA ASP A 2 9.65 -23.07 -18.44
C ASP A 2 8.78 -21.98 -19.08
N GLU A 3 8.21 -22.27 -20.24
CA GLU A 3 7.51 -21.32 -21.10
C GLU A 3 6.15 -20.94 -20.51
N ILE A 4 5.51 -21.86 -19.79
CA ILE A 4 4.23 -21.65 -19.11
C ILE A 4 4.35 -20.63 -17.97
N GLY A 5 5.41 -20.72 -17.16
CA GLY A 5 5.66 -19.81 -16.04
C GLY A 5 5.86 -18.37 -16.52
N GLN A 6 6.58 -18.19 -17.63
CA GLN A 6 6.76 -16.89 -18.27
C GLN A 6 5.43 -16.34 -18.82
N LYS A 7 4.60 -17.17 -19.45
CA LYS A 7 3.30 -16.77 -19.99
C LYS A 7 2.37 -16.27 -18.88
N LEU A 8 2.29 -16.99 -17.76
CA LEU A 8 1.52 -16.61 -16.59
C LEU A 8 2.05 -15.32 -15.94
N ARG A 9 3.37 -15.22 -15.75
CA ARG A 9 4.02 -14.01 -15.22
C ARG A 9 3.73 -12.79 -16.08
N ASN A 10 3.83 -12.91 -17.40
CA ASN A 10 3.55 -11.83 -18.33
C ASN A 10 2.09 -11.39 -18.27
N ALA A 11 1.15 -12.32 -18.16
CA ALA A 11 -0.26 -11.98 -17.99
C ALA A 11 -0.56 -11.31 -16.65
N ARG A 12 0.08 -11.76 -15.57
CA ARG A 12 0.00 -11.09 -14.26
C ARG A 12 0.49 -9.64 -14.35
N ILE A 13 1.64 -9.41 -14.97
CA ILE A 13 2.20 -8.06 -15.16
C ILE A 13 1.27 -7.21 -16.03
N LYS A 14 0.70 -7.76 -17.10
CA LYS A 14 -0.28 -7.07 -17.95
C LYS A 14 -1.56 -6.67 -17.19
N LYS A 15 -1.98 -7.47 -16.21
CA LYS A 15 -3.10 -7.15 -15.30
C LYS A 15 -2.73 -6.15 -14.21
N GLY A 16 -1.44 -5.84 -14.05
CA GLY A 16 -0.95 -4.96 -12.98
C GLY A 16 -0.95 -5.61 -11.60
N TYR A 17 -1.05 -6.94 -11.52
CA TYR A 17 -1.09 -7.65 -10.24
C TYR A 17 0.31 -7.92 -9.69
N THR A 18 0.50 -7.64 -8.41
CA THR A 18 1.63 -8.14 -7.64
C THR A 18 1.43 -9.61 -7.30
N ILE A 19 2.48 -10.29 -6.83
CA ILE A 19 2.35 -11.65 -6.28
C ILE A 19 1.41 -11.66 -5.06
N ASP A 20 1.35 -10.55 -4.33
CA ASP A 20 0.54 -10.42 -3.12
C ASP A 20 -0.94 -10.33 -3.47
N ASP A 21 -1.27 -9.56 -4.51
CA ASP A 21 -2.63 -9.48 -5.06
C ASP A 21 -3.07 -10.86 -5.57
N LEU A 22 -2.18 -11.55 -6.28
CA LEU A 22 -2.48 -12.86 -6.83
C LEU A 22 -2.69 -13.91 -5.73
N GLN A 23 -1.93 -13.85 -4.64
CA GLN A 23 -2.19 -14.66 -3.44
C GLN A 23 -3.56 -14.33 -2.83
N GLN A 24 -3.94 -13.05 -2.76
CA GLN A 24 -5.23 -12.67 -2.18
C GLN A 24 -6.41 -13.14 -3.03
N ILE A 25 -6.27 -13.10 -4.37
CA ILE A 25 -7.28 -13.54 -5.34
C ILE A 25 -7.41 -15.07 -5.35
N THR A 26 -6.29 -15.77 -5.49
CA THR A 26 -6.27 -17.24 -5.65
C THR A 26 -6.25 -18.00 -4.33
N LYS A 27 -5.90 -17.35 -3.21
CA LYS A 27 -5.60 -18.00 -1.92
C LYS A 27 -4.43 -18.97 -1.95
N ILE A 28 -3.67 -19.02 -3.05
CA ILE A 28 -2.43 -19.80 -3.15
C ILE A 28 -1.30 -19.01 -2.51
N GLN A 29 -0.52 -19.65 -1.64
CA GLN A 29 0.59 -18.99 -0.96
C GLN A 29 1.64 -18.47 -1.95
N LYS A 30 2.22 -17.30 -1.66
CA LYS A 30 3.20 -16.61 -2.55
C LYS A 30 4.32 -17.53 -3.05
N ARG A 31 4.86 -18.38 -2.17
CA ARG A 31 5.96 -19.31 -2.50
C ARG A 31 5.61 -20.23 -3.67
N TYR A 32 4.36 -20.69 -3.76
CA TYR A 32 3.92 -21.59 -4.82
C TYR A 32 3.63 -20.82 -6.11
N LEU A 33 3.13 -19.59 -6.02
CA LEU A 33 2.94 -18.73 -7.18
C LEU A 33 4.28 -18.36 -7.84
N ILE A 34 5.31 -18.07 -7.04
CA ILE A 34 6.67 -17.82 -7.52
C ILE A 34 7.25 -19.10 -8.15
N ALA A 35 7.11 -20.25 -7.48
CA ALA A 35 7.56 -21.53 -8.02
C ALA A 35 6.91 -21.85 -9.39
N ILE A 36 5.62 -21.55 -9.57
CA ILE A 36 4.93 -21.70 -10.86
C ILE A 36 5.50 -20.74 -11.92
N GLU A 37 5.80 -19.49 -11.57
CA GLU A 37 6.42 -18.54 -12.51
C GLU A 37 7.85 -18.93 -12.92
N GLU A 38 8.56 -19.63 -12.04
CA GLU A 38 9.93 -20.12 -12.27
C GLU A 38 9.98 -21.54 -12.88
N GLY A 39 8.83 -22.19 -13.05
CA GLY A 39 8.72 -23.58 -13.53
C GLY A 39 9.23 -24.63 -12.56
N GLN A 40 9.31 -24.29 -11.28
CA GLN A 40 9.79 -25.16 -10.20
C GLN A 40 8.64 -25.97 -9.61
N PHE A 41 7.99 -26.82 -10.42
CA PHE A 41 6.81 -27.58 -9.98
C PHE A 41 7.10 -28.53 -8.81
N ASP A 42 8.33 -29.01 -8.67
CA ASP A 42 8.76 -29.89 -7.56
C ASP A 42 8.64 -29.23 -6.17
N HIS A 43 8.54 -27.89 -6.09
CA HIS A 43 8.39 -27.15 -4.84
C HIS A 43 6.93 -27.02 -4.39
N LEU A 44 5.97 -27.48 -5.19
CA LEU A 44 4.55 -27.50 -4.84
C LEU A 44 4.28 -28.68 -3.89
N PRO A 45 3.19 -28.65 -3.10
CA PRO A 45 2.88 -29.68 -2.10
C PRO A 45 2.39 -31.01 -2.72
N GLY A 46 2.91 -31.39 -3.88
CA GLY A 46 2.60 -32.60 -4.65
C GLY A 46 2.10 -32.29 -6.07
N ASP A 47 2.40 -33.20 -6.99
CA ASP A 47 2.09 -33.12 -8.42
C ASP A 47 0.59 -32.96 -8.71
N PHE A 48 -0.26 -33.40 -7.79
CA PHE A 48 -1.71 -33.23 -7.87
C PHE A 48 -2.14 -31.76 -7.86
N TYR A 49 -1.42 -30.91 -7.13
CA TYR A 49 -1.78 -29.51 -6.96
C TYR A 49 -1.26 -28.61 -8.08
N VAL A 50 -0.27 -29.05 -8.84
CA VAL A 50 0.37 -28.26 -9.91
C VAL A 50 -0.67 -27.79 -10.92
N ARG A 51 -1.47 -28.73 -11.44
CA ARG A 51 -2.48 -28.45 -12.46
C ARG A 51 -3.61 -27.55 -11.92
N ALA A 52 -4.03 -27.79 -10.67
CA ALA A 52 -5.06 -26.97 -10.01
C ALA A 52 -4.60 -25.53 -9.77
N PHE A 53 -3.35 -25.34 -9.33
CA PHE A 53 -2.79 -24.02 -9.08
C PHE A 53 -2.52 -23.25 -10.38
N ILE A 54 -2.05 -23.92 -11.43
CA ILE A 54 -1.90 -23.31 -12.76
C ILE A 54 -3.26 -22.87 -13.29
N LYS A 55 -4.30 -23.70 -13.15
CA LYS A 55 -5.67 -23.32 -13.54
C LYS A 55 -6.15 -22.08 -12.81
N GLN A 56 -6.04 -22.08 -11.48
CA GLN A 56 -6.50 -20.97 -10.65
C GLN A 56 -5.69 -19.68 -10.88
N TYR A 57 -4.39 -19.79 -11.16
CA TYR A 57 -3.57 -18.66 -11.60
C TYR A 57 -4.11 -18.12 -12.93
N SER A 58 -4.25 -18.99 -13.94
CA SER A 58 -4.69 -18.63 -15.30
C SER A 58 -6.03 -17.88 -15.27
N ASP A 59 -6.99 -18.40 -14.51
CA ASP A 59 -8.31 -17.78 -14.32
C ASP A 59 -8.19 -16.38 -13.71
N ALA A 60 -7.34 -16.21 -12.68
CA ALA A 60 -7.12 -14.92 -12.03
C ALA A 60 -6.54 -13.87 -12.99
N VAL A 61 -5.66 -14.27 -13.91
CA VAL A 61 -5.05 -13.36 -14.90
C VAL A 61 -5.82 -13.27 -16.22
N GLY A 62 -6.91 -14.03 -16.36
CA GLY A 62 -7.77 -14.02 -17.54
C GLY A 62 -7.16 -14.70 -18.76
N ILE A 63 -6.28 -15.70 -18.55
CA ILE A 63 -5.89 -16.64 -19.59
C ILE A 63 -6.80 -17.86 -19.51
N SER A 64 -7.22 -18.40 -20.65
CA SER A 64 -7.94 -19.67 -20.73
C SER A 64 -7.10 -20.79 -20.12
N SER A 65 -7.51 -21.29 -18.95
CA SER A 65 -6.79 -22.36 -18.24
C SER A 65 -6.73 -23.65 -19.05
N ASP A 66 -7.80 -23.97 -19.76
CA ASP A 66 -7.94 -25.25 -20.45
C ASP A 66 -7.03 -25.29 -21.69
N ASP A 67 -6.94 -24.18 -22.44
CA ASP A 67 -6.01 -24.04 -23.57
C ASP A 67 -4.55 -24.09 -23.10
N LEU A 68 -4.23 -23.40 -22.00
CA LEU A 68 -2.88 -23.34 -21.46
C LEU A 68 -2.43 -24.70 -20.89
N LEU A 69 -3.34 -25.43 -20.25
CA LEU A 69 -3.06 -26.79 -19.77
C LEU A 69 -2.95 -27.82 -20.90
N GLU A 70 -3.59 -27.59 -22.05
CA GLU A 70 -3.51 -28.44 -23.25
C GLU A 70 -2.19 -28.21 -24.00
N GLU A 71 -1.80 -26.94 -24.17
CA GLU A 71 -0.58 -26.51 -24.87
C GLU A 71 0.68 -27.00 -24.17
N TYR A 72 0.70 -26.98 -22.83
CA TYR A 72 1.87 -27.35 -22.02
C TYR A 72 1.71 -28.70 -21.29
N LYS A 73 0.91 -29.63 -21.83
CA LYS A 73 0.71 -30.96 -21.22
C LYS A 73 2.00 -31.74 -20.95
N ALA A 74 3.03 -31.54 -21.75
CA ALA A 74 4.31 -32.24 -21.63
C ALA A 74 5.17 -31.73 -20.46
N ASP A 75 5.01 -30.46 -20.09
CA ASP A 75 5.82 -29.80 -19.06
C ASP A 75 5.17 -29.87 -17.67
N ILE A 76 3.86 -30.15 -17.62
CA ILE A 76 3.10 -30.27 -16.37
C ILE A 76 3.05 -31.75 -15.92
N PRO A 77 3.44 -32.06 -14.66
CA PRO A 77 3.29 -33.40 -14.10
C PRO A 77 1.89 -33.95 -14.30
N ASN A 78 1.80 -35.15 -14.87
CA ASN A 78 0.53 -35.78 -15.15
C ASN A 78 0.01 -36.45 -13.87
N SER A 79 -0.82 -35.75 -13.10
CA SER A 79 -1.51 -36.28 -11.94
C SER A 79 -2.70 -37.15 -12.38
N GLN A 80 -2.44 -38.20 -13.15
CA GLN A 80 -3.41 -39.29 -13.20
C GLN A 80 -3.38 -39.99 -11.85
N PRO A 81 -4.53 -40.20 -11.19
CA PRO A 81 -4.57 -41.03 -10.01
C PRO A 81 -4.06 -42.41 -10.42
N LYS A 82 -2.84 -42.75 -10.02
CA LYS A 82 -2.32 -44.10 -10.16
C LYS A 82 -3.30 -44.98 -9.41
N GLN A 83 -3.99 -45.83 -10.15
CA GLN A 83 -4.82 -46.90 -9.62
C GLN A 83 -3.89 -47.88 -8.91
N GLU A 84 -3.41 -47.50 -7.73
CA GLU A 84 -2.57 -48.34 -6.90
C GLU A 84 -3.50 -49.15 -6.00
N ALA A 85 -3.50 -50.45 -6.31
CA ALA A 85 -4.20 -51.58 -5.72
C ALA A 85 -4.94 -51.40 -4.38
N ALA A 86 -6.19 -51.87 -4.39
CA ALA A 86 -6.99 -52.44 -3.29
C ALA A 86 -6.91 -51.76 -1.89
N PRO A 87 -8.01 -51.18 -1.39
CA PRO A 87 -8.06 -50.65 -0.03
C PRO A 87 -7.81 -51.74 1.01
N GLN A 88 -6.70 -51.65 1.75
CA GLN A 88 -6.62 -52.28 3.07
C GLN A 88 -7.31 -51.36 4.08
N GLU A 89 -8.25 -51.93 4.81
CA GLU A 89 -9.07 -51.27 5.82
C GLU A 89 -8.21 -50.72 6.96
N THR A 90 -7.99 -49.41 6.98
CA THR A 90 -7.64 -48.70 8.22
C THR A 90 -8.87 -47.95 8.71
N LYS A 91 -9.52 -48.54 9.71
CA LYS A 91 -10.60 -47.94 10.50
C LYS A 91 -10.16 -46.56 11.01
N THR A 92 -10.62 -45.51 10.36
CA THR A 92 -10.52 -44.15 10.89
C THR A 92 -11.91 -43.70 11.31
N ARG A 93 -12.00 -43.27 12.57
CA ARG A 93 -13.21 -42.79 13.24
C ARG A 93 -13.94 -41.78 12.37
N THR A 94 -15.21 -42.06 12.10
CA THR A 94 -16.17 -41.12 11.55
C THR A 94 -16.30 -39.92 12.50
N ILE A 95 -15.68 -38.80 12.13
CA ILE A 95 -16.18 -37.50 12.57
C ILE A 95 -17.37 -37.23 11.65
N LYS A 96 -18.55 -37.31 12.24
CA LYS A 96 -19.80 -36.87 11.66
C LYS A 96 -19.71 -35.35 11.53
N GLU A 97 -19.25 -34.85 10.38
CA GLU A 97 -19.50 -33.45 10.03
C GLU A 97 -20.98 -33.32 9.74
N GLU A 98 -21.71 -32.70 10.66
CA GLU A 98 -22.99 -32.06 10.36
C GLU A 98 -22.72 -30.93 9.37
N SER A 99 -22.61 -31.30 8.09
CA SER A 99 -22.78 -30.36 7.01
C SER A 99 -24.22 -29.88 7.06
N ASN A 100 -24.40 -28.66 7.58
CA ASN A 100 -25.66 -27.94 7.53
C ASN A 100 -26.16 -27.92 6.09
N SER A 101 -27.07 -28.84 5.78
CA SER A 101 -27.76 -28.99 4.49
C SER A 101 -28.79 -27.88 4.27
N PHE A 102 -28.48 -26.66 4.70
CA PHE A 102 -29.31 -25.47 4.50
C PHE A 102 -29.04 -24.77 3.17
N PHE A 103 -27.87 -25.00 2.56
CA PHE A 103 -27.42 -24.20 1.41
C PHE A 103 -27.48 -24.90 0.05
N SER A 104 -27.82 -26.19 0.00
CA SER A 104 -27.88 -26.95 -1.26
C SER A 104 -29.04 -26.55 -2.18
N ASN A 105 -30.07 -25.86 -1.65
CA ASN A 105 -31.22 -25.38 -2.44
C ASN A 105 -31.23 -23.86 -2.71
N LEU A 106 -30.20 -23.11 -2.31
CA LEU A 106 -30.22 -21.64 -2.41
C LEU A 106 -29.63 -21.09 -3.71
N GLY A 107 -29.01 -21.92 -4.56
CA GLY A 107 -28.25 -21.50 -5.75
C GLY A 107 -29.03 -20.67 -6.77
N ASN A 108 -30.34 -20.89 -6.92
CA ASN A 108 -31.16 -20.15 -7.90
C ASN A 108 -31.88 -18.92 -7.33
N TYR A 109 -31.90 -18.73 -6.00
CA TYR A 109 -32.54 -17.58 -5.35
C TYR A 109 -31.54 -16.53 -4.84
N ILE A 110 -30.23 -16.86 -4.80
CA ILE A 110 -29.15 -15.92 -4.49
C ILE A 110 -29.23 -14.64 -5.35
N PRO A 111 -29.37 -14.68 -6.69
CA PRO A 111 -29.39 -13.45 -7.48
C PRO A 111 -30.59 -12.55 -7.14
N GLN A 112 -31.74 -13.12 -6.76
CA GLN A 112 -32.94 -12.36 -6.43
C GLN A 112 -32.91 -11.77 -5.01
N ILE A 113 -32.29 -12.47 -4.06
CA ILE A 113 -32.06 -11.98 -2.69
C ILE A 113 -31.04 -10.83 -2.71
N VAL A 114 -29.99 -10.93 -3.53
CA VAL A 114 -28.98 -9.87 -3.68
C VAL A 114 -29.62 -8.59 -4.22
N VAL A 115 -30.47 -8.68 -5.24
CA VAL A 115 -31.20 -7.50 -5.77
C VAL A 115 -32.11 -6.88 -4.72
N GLY A 116 -32.84 -7.70 -3.95
CA GLY A 116 -33.71 -7.21 -2.86
C GLY A 116 -32.93 -6.48 -1.76
N ILE A 117 -31.77 -7.01 -1.36
CA ILE A 117 -30.89 -6.39 -0.35
C ILE A 117 -30.32 -5.07 -0.88
N VAL A 118 -29.89 -5.02 -2.14
CA VAL A 118 -29.37 -3.79 -2.76
C VAL A 118 -30.43 -2.69 -2.77
N VAL A 119 -31.67 -3.01 -3.12
CA VAL A 119 -32.79 -2.04 -3.09
C VAL A 119 -33.06 -1.55 -1.66
N LEU A 120 -33.05 -2.43 -0.67
CA LEU A 120 -33.21 -2.06 0.74
C LEU A 120 -32.08 -1.15 1.25
N VAL A 121 -30.83 -1.43 0.86
CA VAL A 121 -29.67 -0.59 1.21
C VAL A 121 -29.79 0.78 0.56
N ILE A 122 -30.21 0.87 -0.70
CA ILE A 122 -30.42 2.16 -1.39
C ILE A 122 -31.51 2.99 -0.69
N ILE A 123 -32.64 2.36 -0.33
CA ILE A 123 -33.71 3.03 0.43
C ILE A 123 -33.19 3.50 1.79
N GLY A 124 -32.40 2.68 2.48
CA GLY A 124 -31.76 3.03 3.75
C GLY A 124 -30.80 4.20 3.64
N VAL A 125 -29.97 4.27 2.60
CA VAL A 125 -29.03 5.37 2.34
C VAL A 125 -29.79 6.67 2.01
N ILE A 126 -30.88 6.60 1.24
CA ILE A 126 -31.71 7.78 0.94
C ILE A 126 -32.41 8.30 2.20
N ALA A 127 -32.98 7.41 3.01
CA ALA A 127 -33.62 7.77 4.28
C ALA A 127 -32.60 8.35 5.27
N PHE A 128 -31.43 7.73 5.40
CA PHE A 128 -30.34 8.22 6.24
C PHE A 128 -29.82 9.59 5.76
N GLY A 129 -29.66 9.76 4.45
CA GLY A 129 -29.26 11.03 3.83
C GLY A 129 -30.28 12.14 4.04
N MET A 130 -31.58 11.86 4.00
CA MET A 130 -32.62 12.85 4.33
C MET A 130 -32.61 13.24 5.81
N ILE A 131 -32.40 12.29 6.72
CA ILE A 131 -32.38 12.54 8.17
C ILE A 131 -31.12 13.31 8.59
N HIS A 132 -29.98 13.10 7.92
CA HIS A 132 -28.73 13.82 8.20
C HIS A 132 -28.59 15.17 7.48
N ARG A 133 -29.48 15.52 6.53
CA ARG A 133 -29.45 16.82 5.82
C ARG A 133 -30.14 17.96 6.57
N SER A 134 -30.38 17.81 7.87
CA SER A 134 -31.00 18.86 8.69
C SER A 134 -30.16 19.27 9.89
N GLN A 135 -28.83 19.29 9.80
CA GLN A 135 -28.02 20.14 10.69
C GLN A 135 -26.75 20.63 9.96
N SER A 136 -26.47 21.93 10.13
CA SER A 136 -25.20 22.64 9.82
C SER A 136 -25.20 23.56 8.60
N THR A 137 -25.67 24.80 8.80
CA THR A 137 -24.89 25.99 8.42
C THR A 137 -24.99 27.02 9.54
N SER A 138 -24.07 26.93 10.50
CA SER A 138 -23.86 27.94 11.54
C SER A 138 -23.14 29.17 10.96
N SER A 139 -23.51 30.32 11.51
CA SER A 139 -23.14 31.70 11.18
C SER A 139 -21.63 31.99 11.17
N VAL A 140 -21.17 32.68 10.12
CA VAL A 140 -19.88 33.38 10.05
C VAL A 140 -19.88 34.56 11.02
N THR A 141 -18.99 34.55 12.01
CA THR A 141 -18.67 35.73 12.83
C THR A 141 -17.38 36.34 12.31
N ILE A 142 -17.46 37.59 11.85
CA ILE A 142 -16.34 38.39 11.31
C ILE A 142 -15.60 39.03 12.50
N PRO A 143 -14.29 38.80 12.70
CA PRO A 143 -13.48 39.60 13.59
C PRO A 143 -13.27 41.00 12.99
N LYS A 144 -13.55 42.01 13.80
CA LYS A 144 -13.48 43.44 13.50
C LYS A 144 -12.03 43.90 13.40
N ASP A 145 -11.78 44.72 12.38
CA ASP A 145 -10.58 45.50 12.09
C ASP A 145 -9.78 45.98 13.31
N ASN A 146 -8.47 45.79 13.25
CA ASN A 146 -7.53 46.82 13.70
C ASN A 146 -6.20 46.68 12.95
N THR A 147 -6.03 47.46 11.88
CA THR A 147 -4.73 47.67 11.24
C THR A 147 -4.60 49.15 10.92
N GLU A 148 -4.06 49.90 11.87
CA GLU A 148 -3.43 51.18 11.57
C GLU A 148 -2.12 50.93 10.83
N GLN A 149 -2.11 51.43 9.61
CA GLN A 149 -0.98 51.50 8.72
C GLN A 149 -0.09 52.68 9.13
N THR A 150 1.19 52.46 9.37
CA THR A 150 2.18 53.54 9.16
C THR A 150 3.49 52.99 8.62
N THR A 151 3.62 53.13 7.31
CA THR A 151 4.87 53.13 6.56
C THR A 151 5.75 54.30 6.98
N LYS A 152 7.04 54.05 7.27
CA LYS A 152 8.11 55.03 7.02
C LYS A 152 9.48 54.35 6.92
N LYS A 153 10.10 54.57 5.76
CA LYS A 153 11.44 54.14 5.33
C LYS A 153 12.38 55.36 5.39
N LYS A 154 13.56 55.22 6.01
CA LYS A 154 14.89 55.85 5.68
C LYS A 154 15.86 55.66 6.87
N THR A 155 16.89 54.82 6.79
CA THR A 155 18.25 54.99 6.22
C THR A 155 19.21 55.93 6.98
N LYS A 156 20.43 55.39 7.23
CA LYS A 156 21.75 55.97 7.60
C LYS A 156 22.11 55.88 9.09
N LYS A 157 23.34 55.62 9.54
CA LYS A 157 24.63 55.09 9.02
C LYS A 157 25.58 55.11 10.25
N ALA A 158 26.65 54.30 10.24
CA ALA A 158 27.88 54.38 11.08
C ALA A 158 27.74 53.87 12.54
N LYS A 159 28.70 53.18 13.17
CA LYS A 159 30.09 52.77 12.88
C LYS A 159 30.57 51.86 14.03
N LYS A 160 31.44 50.87 13.70
CA LYS A 160 32.43 50.08 14.49
C LYS A 160 32.08 49.72 15.96
N THR A 161 32.32 48.51 16.45
CA THR A 161 33.67 47.95 16.67
C THR A 161 33.58 46.46 17.00
N THR A 162 34.62 45.75 16.56
CA THR A 162 35.09 44.42 16.91
C THR A 162 34.83 44.00 18.37
N ALA A 163 34.20 42.83 18.55
CA ALA A 163 34.45 41.96 19.70
C ALA A 163 34.17 40.52 19.28
N LYS A 164 35.25 39.81 18.95
CA LYS A 164 35.31 38.35 18.96
C LYS A 164 34.84 37.89 20.35
N LYS A 165 33.63 37.34 20.42
CA LYS A 165 33.18 36.57 21.58
C LYS A 165 32.75 35.21 21.07
N GLU A 166 33.74 34.30 21.04
CA GLU A 166 33.49 32.88 21.18
C GLU A 166 32.51 32.69 22.34
N THR A 167 31.26 32.49 21.98
CA THR A 167 30.23 32.09 22.93
C THR A 167 29.85 30.70 22.47
N LYS A 168 30.35 29.69 23.19
CA LYS A 168 29.86 28.32 23.16
C LYS A 168 28.34 28.37 23.28
N LYS A 169 27.64 28.36 22.14
CA LYS A 169 26.20 28.21 22.08
C LYS A 169 25.97 26.71 22.21
N ALA A 170 25.38 26.31 23.33
CA ALA A 170 24.93 24.94 23.57
C ALA A 170 24.24 24.43 22.31
N ALA A 171 24.74 23.31 21.79
CA ALA A 171 24.27 22.70 20.56
C ALA A 171 22.78 22.33 20.72
N THR A 172 21.89 23.15 20.18
CA THR A 172 20.53 22.74 19.89
C THR A 172 20.65 21.66 18.84
N LYS A 173 20.36 20.41 19.21
CA LYS A 173 20.48 19.24 18.34
C LYS A 173 19.52 19.44 17.15
N THR A 174 20.03 19.94 16.03
CA THR A 174 19.25 20.07 14.79
C THR A 174 18.91 18.69 14.25
N VAL A 175 17.65 18.47 13.87
CA VAL A 175 17.21 17.24 13.19
C VAL A 175 18.08 16.99 11.97
N SER A 176 18.61 15.77 11.85
CA SER A 176 19.39 15.35 10.69
C SER A 176 18.80 14.08 10.10
N VAL A 177 18.51 14.13 8.79
CA VAL A 177 18.01 13.00 8.02
C VAL A 177 19.09 12.61 7.01
N THR A 178 19.54 11.36 7.07
CA THR A 178 20.58 10.83 6.18
C THR A 178 20.06 9.60 5.46
N LYS A 179 20.26 9.54 4.14
CA LYS A 179 19.95 8.34 3.35
C LYS A 179 20.98 7.24 3.68
N THR A 180 20.50 6.01 3.82
CA THR A 180 21.32 4.82 4.10
C THR A 180 21.72 4.15 2.77
N ASP A 181 22.74 3.28 2.81
CA ASP A 181 23.19 2.50 1.63
C ASP A 181 22.08 1.59 1.08
N THR A 182 21.12 1.19 1.93
CA THR A 182 19.89 0.52 1.49
C THR A 182 18.98 1.51 0.79
N ALA A 183 18.57 1.17 -0.45
CA ALA A 183 17.65 1.99 -1.23
C ALA A 183 16.40 2.39 -0.43
N ASP A 184 16.00 3.65 -0.58
CA ASP A 184 14.79 4.23 0.04
C ASP A 184 14.67 4.15 1.55
N THR A 185 15.80 3.94 2.23
CA THR A 185 15.86 3.96 3.68
C THR A 185 16.62 5.20 4.16
N TYR A 186 16.06 5.86 5.18
CA TYR A 186 16.59 7.06 5.79
C TYR A 186 16.67 6.89 7.30
N THR A 187 17.71 7.46 7.91
CA THR A 187 17.87 7.54 9.36
C THR A 187 17.61 8.97 9.81
N VAL A 188 16.72 9.13 10.78
CA VAL A 188 16.38 10.40 11.43
C VAL A 188 17.05 10.41 12.79
N LYS A 189 17.97 11.37 13.01
CA LYS A 189 18.63 11.60 14.31
C LYS A 189 18.14 12.91 14.91
N ASN A 190 18.19 12.98 16.24
CA ASN A 190 17.79 14.13 17.04
C ASN A 190 16.29 14.46 16.93
N MET A 191 15.44 13.46 17.16
CA MET A 191 13.97 13.63 17.16
C MET A 191 13.53 14.74 18.13
N PRO A 192 12.73 15.73 17.70
CA PRO A 192 12.18 16.76 18.59
C PRO A 192 11.18 16.17 19.60
N THR A 193 11.13 16.73 20.81
CA THR A 193 10.20 16.28 21.87
C THR A 193 8.74 16.65 21.60
N ASP A 194 8.50 17.66 20.77
CA ASP A 194 7.19 18.13 20.31
C ASP A 194 6.70 17.40 19.05
N GLY A 195 7.47 16.43 18.56
CA GLY A 195 7.19 15.68 17.36
C GLY A 195 7.85 16.28 16.11
N LEU A 196 7.91 15.48 15.06
CA LEU A 196 8.60 15.82 13.82
C LEU A 196 7.60 16.22 12.75
N LYS A 197 7.73 17.45 12.25
CA LYS A 197 6.90 17.93 11.13
C LYS A 197 7.40 17.35 9.81
N VAL A 198 6.49 16.71 9.10
CA VAL A 198 6.72 16.15 7.77
C VAL A 198 5.72 16.77 6.81
N GLU A 199 6.21 17.34 5.73
CA GLU A 199 5.41 17.86 4.63
C GLU A 199 5.66 17.03 3.38
N VAL A 200 4.58 16.61 2.73
CA VAL A 200 4.61 15.94 1.43
C VAL A 200 3.84 16.78 0.44
N ALA A 201 4.40 17.04 -0.72
CA ALA A 201 3.74 17.80 -1.79
C ALA A 201 3.91 17.12 -3.13
N ALA A 202 2.94 17.33 -4.03
CA ALA A 202 3.03 16.88 -5.40
C ALA A 202 3.45 18.04 -6.32
N LYS A 203 4.56 17.86 -7.04
CA LYS A 203 5.13 18.84 -7.96
C LYS A 203 4.90 18.38 -9.40
N ASN A 204 4.40 19.29 -10.25
CA ASN A 204 4.24 19.06 -11.70
C ASN A 204 3.31 17.87 -12.07
N GLY A 205 2.36 17.51 -11.21
CA GLY A 205 1.37 16.46 -11.49
C GLY A 205 0.74 15.89 -10.23
N GLN A 206 -0.02 14.82 -10.39
CA GLN A 206 -0.64 14.11 -9.27
C GLN A 206 0.33 13.08 -8.67
N ALA A 207 0.35 12.97 -7.33
CA ALA A 207 1.04 11.90 -6.63
C ALA A 207 0.11 11.30 -5.56
N TRP A 208 -0.07 9.98 -5.60
CA TRP A 208 -0.74 9.26 -4.51
C TRP A 208 0.24 9.05 -3.36
N ILE A 209 -0.12 9.49 -2.16
CA ILE A 209 0.70 9.38 -0.95
C ILE A 209 -0.04 8.56 0.10
N GLN A 210 0.66 7.63 0.74
CA GLN A 210 0.22 6.97 1.96
C GLN A 210 1.26 7.17 3.06
N PHE A 211 0.81 7.57 4.24
CA PHE A 211 1.64 7.76 5.42
C PHE A 211 1.32 6.70 6.46
N THR A 212 2.36 6.02 6.94
CA THR A 212 2.24 4.92 7.90
C THR A 212 3.20 5.16 9.06
N GLU A 213 2.70 5.08 10.28
CA GLU A 213 3.49 5.15 11.51
C GLU A 213 3.54 3.77 12.15
N GLY A 214 4.73 3.19 12.30
CA GLY A 214 4.87 1.77 12.62
C GLY A 214 4.14 0.88 11.60
N SER A 215 3.08 0.20 12.05
CA SER A 215 2.21 -0.63 11.21
C SER A 215 0.86 0.02 10.85
N ASN A 216 0.57 1.22 11.37
CA ASN A 216 -0.72 1.86 11.21
C ASN A 216 -0.68 2.93 10.11
N THR A 217 -1.54 2.80 9.10
CA THR A 217 -1.72 3.87 8.09
C THR A 217 -2.51 5.00 8.73
N THR A 218 -1.87 6.16 8.90
CA THR A 218 -2.51 7.32 9.53
C THR A 218 -3.34 8.11 8.53
N TRP A 219 -2.89 8.18 7.28
CA TRP A 219 -3.68 8.73 6.18
C TRP A 219 -3.16 8.29 4.82
N GLN A 220 -4.02 8.44 3.81
CA GLN A 220 -3.68 8.28 2.40
C GLN A 220 -4.47 9.28 1.56
N GLN A 221 -3.82 9.91 0.57
CA GLN A 221 -4.44 10.93 -0.26
C GLN A 221 -3.74 11.00 -1.62
N ALA A 222 -4.52 11.20 -2.69
CA ALA A 222 -3.98 11.66 -3.96
C ALA A 222 -3.84 13.19 -3.91
N LEU A 223 -2.61 13.69 -3.97
CA LEU A 223 -2.30 15.11 -4.02
C LEU A 223 -2.27 15.57 -5.47
N SER A 224 -3.01 16.63 -5.77
CA SER A 224 -2.99 17.31 -7.07
C SER A 224 -1.71 18.14 -7.23
N ALA A 225 -1.43 18.62 -8.45
CA ALA A 225 -0.27 19.48 -8.68
C ALA A 225 -0.27 20.71 -7.74
N ASP A 226 0.88 20.95 -7.12
CA ASP A 226 1.14 22.01 -6.14
C ASP A 226 0.35 21.89 -4.82
N GLU A 227 -0.37 20.79 -4.62
CA GLU A 227 -1.02 20.45 -3.36
C GLU A 227 -0.01 19.86 -2.37
N LYS A 228 -0.17 20.23 -1.09
CA LYS A 228 0.69 19.77 0.00
C LYS A 228 -0.12 19.29 1.19
N LYS A 229 0.44 18.31 1.90
CA LYS A 229 -0.08 17.76 3.14
C LYS A 229 1.00 17.78 4.21
N GLU A 230 0.67 18.37 5.35
CA GLU A 230 1.53 18.39 6.53
C GLU A 230 1.02 17.36 7.56
N THR A 231 1.95 16.69 8.23
CA THR A 231 1.68 15.75 9.32
C THR A 231 2.76 15.88 10.39
N THR A 232 2.39 15.66 11.65
CA THR A 232 3.34 15.67 12.79
C THR A 232 3.50 14.24 13.28
N VAL A 233 4.72 13.70 13.17
CA VAL A 233 5.07 12.39 13.70
C VAL A 233 5.35 12.51 15.21
N PRO A 234 4.70 11.72 16.07
CA PRO A 234 4.95 11.71 17.51
C PRO A 234 6.42 11.43 17.88
N ALA A 235 6.86 11.98 19.01
CA ALA A 235 8.25 11.86 19.48
C ALA A 235 8.64 10.43 19.92
N ASP A 236 7.66 9.59 20.25
CA ASP A 236 7.85 8.20 20.65
C ASP A 236 7.97 7.24 19.46
N THR A 237 7.65 7.70 18.24
CA THR A 237 7.72 6.91 17.01
C THR A 237 9.14 6.42 16.73
N THR A 238 9.28 5.11 16.54
CA THR A 238 10.55 4.45 16.20
C THR A 238 10.80 4.38 14.70
N SER A 239 9.74 4.30 13.89
CA SER A 239 9.82 4.34 12.44
C SER A 239 8.50 4.78 11.81
N PHE A 240 8.60 5.42 10.65
CA PHE A 240 7.46 5.74 9.80
C PHE A 240 7.81 5.50 8.33
N LYS A 241 6.79 5.34 7.49
CA LYS A 241 6.92 5.07 6.06
C LYS A 241 6.06 6.04 5.27
N ILE A 242 6.60 6.48 4.14
CA ILE A 242 5.89 7.29 3.15
C ILE A 242 5.90 6.51 1.84
N GLN A 243 4.73 6.06 1.40
CA GLN A 243 4.57 5.45 0.10
C GLN A 243 4.11 6.50 -0.90
N THR A 244 4.76 6.56 -2.07
CA THR A 244 4.35 7.45 -3.16
C THR A 244 4.20 6.69 -4.47
N GLY A 245 3.08 6.89 -5.17
CA GLY A 245 2.80 6.34 -6.50
C GLY A 245 3.52 7.04 -7.65
N ASN A 246 4.14 8.19 -7.41
CA ASN A 246 4.94 8.90 -8.41
C ASN A 246 6.00 9.75 -7.71
N VAL A 247 7.15 9.14 -7.45
CA VAL A 247 8.25 9.79 -6.73
C VAL A 247 8.83 11.01 -7.45
N ASN A 248 8.84 11.01 -8.79
CA ASN A 248 9.39 12.10 -9.60
C ASN A 248 8.56 13.38 -9.46
N ASN A 249 7.26 13.21 -9.18
CA ASN A 249 6.33 14.29 -8.89
C ASN A 249 6.13 14.49 -7.39
N THR A 250 6.91 13.86 -6.51
CA THR A 250 6.75 14.00 -5.06
C THR A 250 7.93 14.76 -4.47
N THR A 251 7.64 15.70 -3.58
CA THR A 251 8.65 16.34 -2.74
C THR A 251 8.32 16.10 -1.28
N ILE A 252 9.33 15.75 -0.48
CA ILE A 252 9.18 15.55 0.96
C ILE A 252 10.12 16.52 1.67
N THR A 253 9.60 17.21 2.68
CA THR A 253 10.40 18.00 3.61
C THR A 253 10.17 17.52 5.03
N ILE A 254 11.26 17.46 5.80
CA ILE A 254 11.26 17.09 7.20
C ILE A 254 11.86 18.26 7.98
N ASP A 255 11.08 18.84 8.88
CA ASP A 255 11.44 20.05 9.64
C ASP A 255 11.99 21.18 8.74
N GLY A 256 11.33 21.38 7.59
CA GLY A 256 11.70 22.37 6.58
C GLY A 256 12.92 22.03 5.72
N LYS A 257 13.56 20.87 5.91
CA LYS A 257 14.66 20.39 5.05
C LYS A 257 14.15 19.42 4.00
N SER A 258 14.44 19.72 2.73
CA SER A 258 14.08 18.83 1.62
C SER A 258 14.90 17.54 1.65
N ILE A 259 14.23 16.41 1.43
CA ILE A 259 14.84 15.09 1.36
C ILE A 259 15.13 14.73 -0.10
N ASP A 260 16.33 14.21 -0.36
CA ASP A 260 16.69 13.71 -1.67
C ASP A 260 16.03 12.34 -1.92
N LEU A 261 15.08 12.33 -2.85
CA LEU A 261 14.32 11.15 -3.26
C LEU A 261 14.89 10.47 -4.52
N SER A 262 16.01 10.98 -5.04
CA SER A 262 16.66 10.42 -6.21
C SER A 262 17.04 8.96 -5.99
N SER A 263 16.97 8.15 -7.04
CA SER A 263 17.32 6.74 -7.00
C SER A 263 17.95 6.33 -8.32
N SER A 264 18.70 5.23 -8.29
CA SER A 264 19.22 4.61 -9.50
C SER A 264 18.10 4.04 -10.39
N ASP A 265 16.91 3.81 -9.81
CA ASP A 265 15.72 3.34 -10.51
C ASP A 265 14.69 4.48 -10.61
N ASN A 266 14.49 5.00 -11.82
CA ASN A 266 13.59 6.12 -12.13
C ASN A 266 12.19 5.67 -12.57
N SER A 267 11.81 4.42 -12.29
CA SER A 267 10.51 3.89 -12.65
C SER A 267 9.36 4.64 -11.94
N SER A 268 8.27 4.90 -12.66
CA SER A 268 7.06 5.56 -12.17
C SER A 268 6.18 4.62 -11.31
N ILE A 269 6.80 3.72 -10.55
CA ILE A 269 6.11 2.75 -9.70
C ILE A 269 5.88 3.32 -8.30
N VAL A 270 5.03 2.64 -7.53
CA VAL A 270 4.88 2.92 -6.10
C VAL A 270 6.19 2.63 -5.38
N ARG A 271 6.71 3.63 -4.66
CA ARG A 271 7.94 3.52 -3.86
C ARG A 271 7.63 3.69 -2.40
N THR A 272 8.26 2.87 -1.56
CA THR A 272 8.14 2.94 -0.10
C THR A 272 9.40 3.53 0.49
N LEU A 273 9.31 4.76 0.99
CA LEU A 273 10.39 5.43 1.71
C LEU A 273 10.26 5.09 3.19
N THR A 274 11.29 4.49 3.78
CA THR A 274 11.30 4.09 5.20
C THR A 274 12.21 5.02 6.00
N PHE A 275 11.68 5.61 7.07
CA PHE A 275 12.40 6.49 7.98
C PHE A 275 12.53 5.81 9.34
N ASN A 276 13.76 5.48 9.73
CA ASN A 276 14.07 4.90 11.04
C ASN A 276 14.54 6.02 11.98
N VAL A 277 13.92 6.13 13.15
CA VAL A 277 14.26 7.14 14.15
C VAL A 277 15.29 6.57 15.11
N GLU A 278 16.48 7.17 15.13
CA GLU A 278 17.55 6.84 16.06
C GLU A 278 17.38 7.67 17.34
N LYS A 279 17.30 6.98 18.47
CA LYS A 279 17.13 7.59 19.81
C LYS A 279 18.47 7.96 20.42
#